data_AF-A0A527FC99-F1
#
_entry.id   AF-A0A527FC99-F1
#
_cell.length_a   1.000
_cell.length_b   1.000
_cell.length_c   1.000
_cell.angle_alpha   90.00
_cell.angle_beta   90.00
_cell.angle_gamma   90.00
#
_symmetry.space_group_name_H-M   'P 1'
#
loop_
_entity.id
_entity.type
_entity.pdbx_description
1 polymer ?
#
loop_
_entity_poly.entity_id
_entity_poly.type
_entity_poly.pdbx_seq_one_letter_code
_entity_poly.pdbx_strand_id
1 'polypeptide(L)' 'SFHDQTLPKEAHKLAHFCSMCGPKFCSMRISHDIRAEAQKEGMAAMAAKYREGGDLYMPADETGVPLMP' A
#
# COMPACT_ATOMS: atom_id res chain seq x y z
N SER A 1 -15.43 18.92 -12.83
CA SER A 1 -14.02 18.63 -13.12
C SER A 1 -13.20 19.89 -12.90
N PHE A 2 -12.83 20.16 -11.64
CA PHE A 2 -12.03 21.33 -11.24
C PHE A 2 -10.60 20.96 -10.85
N HIS A 3 -10.24 19.68 -10.97
CA HIS A 3 -8.96 19.15 -10.52
C HIS A 3 -7.77 19.62 -11.39
N ASP A 4 -8.04 19.94 -12.66
CA ASP A 4 -7.01 20.11 -13.69
C ASP A 4 -7.01 21.50 -14.36
N GLN A 5 -7.77 22.48 -13.85
CA GLN A 5 -7.89 23.79 -14.51
C GLN A 5 -6.58 24.59 -14.56
N THR A 6 -5.62 24.27 -13.70
CA THR A 6 -4.31 24.94 -13.62
C THR A 6 -3.12 24.04 -13.98
N LEU A 7 -3.37 22.82 -14.46
CA LEU A 7 -2.33 21.85 -14.83
C LEU A 7 -2.44 21.53 -16.34
N PRO A 8 -1.80 22.34 -17.22
CA PRO A 8 -1.99 22.28 -18.66
C PRO A 8 -1.33 21.08 -19.37
N LYS A 9 -0.65 20.18 -18.64
CA LYS A 9 0.00 18.99 -19.22
C LYS A 9 -0.77 17.73 -18.83
N GLU A 10 -1.13 16.92 -19.82
CA GLU A 10 -1.76 15.59 -19.64
C GLU A 10 -1.00 14.68 -18.66
N ALA A 11 0.33 14.85 -18.56
CA ALA A 11 1.17 14.13 -17.61
C ALA A 11 0.78 14.33 -16.13
N HIS A 12 0.10 15.43 -15.79
CA HIS A 12 -0.35 15.70 -14.41
C HIS A 12 -1.61 14.94 -14.01
N LYS A 13 -2.31 14.30 -14.95
CA LYS A 13 -3.45 13.40 -14.66
C LYS A 13 -3.02 12.04 -14.12
N LEU A 14 -1.80 11.62 -14.45
CA LEU A 14 -1.19 10.36 -13.98
C LEU A 14 -0.27 10.59 -12.77
N ALA A 15 -0.06 11.85 -12.38
CA ALA A 15 0.83 12.18 -11.30
C ALA A 15 0.14 11.98 -9.94
N HIS A 16 0.87 11.36 -9.00
CA HIS A 16 0.42 11.16 -7.63
C HIS A 16 0.50 12.46 -6.79
N PHE A 17 -0.09 13.54 -7.29
CA PHE A 17 -0.30 14.77 -6.55
C PHE A 17 -1.52 15.52 -7.10
N CYS A 18 -2.30 16.11 -6.19
CA CYS A 18 -3.40 17.00 -6.54
C CYS A 18 -2.89 18.44 -6.59
N SER A 19 -3.53 19.30 -7.39
CA SER A 19 -3.19 20.74 -7.56
C SER A 19 -3.11 21.53 -6.25
N MET A 20 -3.79 21.07 -5.19
CA MET A 20 -3.75 21.68 -3.85
C MET A 20 -2.49 21.35 -3.03
N CYS A 21 -1.82 20.22 -3.29
CA CYS A 21 -0.77 19.71 -2.39
C CYS A 21 0.63 19.69 -3.02
N GLY A 22 0.70 19.84 -4.35
CA GLY A 22 1.96 19.83 -5.09
C GLY A 22 2.77 18.53 -4.92
N PRO A 23 3.92 18.43 -5.60
CA PRO A 23 4.69 17.19 -5.65
C PRO A 23 5.37 16.80 -4.34
N LYS A 24 5.55 17.74 -3.39
CA LYS A 24 6.27 17.51 -2.12
C LYS A 24 5.35 17.26 -0.91
N PHE A 25 4.08 17.66 -0.96
CA PHE A 25 3.19 17.63 0.21
C PHE A 25 1.88 16.89 -0.04
N CYS A 26 1.82 16.05 -1.07
CA CYS A 26 0.65 15.19 -1.28
C CYS A 26 0.56 14.15 -0.15
N SER A 27 -0.38 14.37 0.77
CA SER A 27 -0.64 13.51 1.93
C SER A 27 -0.88 12.04 1.56
N MET A 28 -1.58 11.79 0.44
CA MET A 28 -1.80 10.43 -0.07
C MET A 28 -0.50 9.76 -0.50
N ARG A 29 0.34 10.45 -1.29
CA ARG A 29 1.62 9.91 -1.76
C ARG A 29 2.56 9.63 -0.59
N ILE A 30 2.68 10.55 0.36
CA ILE A 30 3.51 10.36 1.57
C ILE A 30 3.00 9.15 2.38
N SER A 31 1.69 9.01 2.55
CA SER A 31 1.11 7.87 3.25
C SER A 31 1.39 6.54 2.54
N HIS A 32 1.33 6.54 1.20
CA HIS A 32 1.68 5.37 0.40
C HIS A 32 3.17 5.02 0.52
N ASP A 33 4.06 6.02 0.47
CA ASP A 33 5.51 5.84 0.57
C ASP A 33 5.89 5.25 1.94
N ILE A 34 5.36 5.80 3.04
CA ILE A 34 5.58 5.29 4.41
C ILE A 34 5.07 3.85 4.56
N ARG A 35 3.88 3.55 4.04
CA ARG A 35 3.33 2.20 4.08
C ARG A 35 4.17 1.23 3.26
N ALA A 36 4.62 1.64 2.08
CA ALA A 36 5.46 0.81 1.21
C ALA A 36 6.81 0.50 1.87
N GLU A 37 7.41 1.48 2.56
CA GLU A 37 8.64 1.28 3.32
C GLU A 37 8.43 0.32 4.50
N ALA A 38 7.40 0.57 5.32
CA ALA A 38 7.07 -0.30 6.46
C ALA A 38 6.67 -1.72 6.05
N GLN A 39 6.04 -1.89 4.88
CA GLN A 39 5.58 -3.21 4.40
C GLN A 39 6.67 -4.03 3.72
N LYS A 40 7.83 -3.46 3.34
CA LYS A 40 8.90 -4.25 2.68
C LYS A 40 9.38 -5.41 3.55
N GLU A 41 9.65 -5.13 4.83
CA GLU A 41 10.10 -6.15 5.78
C GLU A 41 8.96 -7.11 6.14
N GLY A 42 7.75 -6.57 6.35
CA GLY A 42 6.56 -7.36 6.64
C GLY A 42 6.21 -8.36 5.53
N MET A 43 6.29 -7.93 4.26
CA MET A 43 6.03 -8.80 3.10
C MET A 43 7.11 -9.88 2.97
N ALA A 44 8.38 -9.55 3.19
CA ALA A 44 9.46 -10.54 3.15
C ALA A 44 9.30 -11.60 4.25
N ALA A 45 8.94 -11.18 5.46
CA ALA A 45 8.67 -12.09 6.58
C ALA A 45 7.45 -12.99 6.32
N MET A 46 6.35 -12.45 5.79
CA MET A 46 5.15 -13.22 5.46
C MET A 46 5.41 -14.20 4.29
N ALA A 47 6.21 -13.80 3.30
CA ALA A 47 6.63 -14.69 2.22
C ALA A 47 7.56 -15.82 2.68
N ALA A 48 8.37 -15.60 3.73
CA ALA A 48 9.14 -16.66 4.37
C ALA A 48 8.22 -17.63 5.12
N LYS A 49 7.31 -17.12 5.97
CA LYS A 49 6.30 -17.92 6.67
C LYS A 49 5.46 -18.78 5.73
N TYR A 50 5.06 -18.24 4.59
CA TYR A 50 4.33 -18.99 3.59
C TYR A 50 5.16 -20.15 3.00
N ARG A 51 6.44 -19.92 2.73
CA ARG A 51 7.35 -20.96 2.21
C ARG A 51 7.71 -22.04 3.24
N GLU A 52 7.76 -21.71 4.52
CA GLU A 52 8.09 -22.65 5.59
C GLU A 52 6.97 -23.65 5.87
N GLY A 53 5.71 -23.27 5.64
CA GLY A 53 4.57 -24.17 5.81
C GLY A 53 3.21 -23.50 5.77
N GLY A 54 3.11 -22.32 5.13
CA GLY A 54 1.83 -21.65 4.98
C GLY A 54 0.99 -22.29 3.87
N ASP A 55 -0.32 -22.21 4.03
CA ASP A 55 -1.29 -22.63 3.02
C ASP A 55 -2.20 -21.44 2.65
N LEU A 56 -2.82 -21.50 1.48
CA LEU A 56 -3.82 -20.51 1.04
C LEU A 56 -5.03 -20.52 1.99
N TYR A 57 -5.37 -21.69 2.54
CA TYR A 57 -6.44 -21.86 3.52
C TYR A 57 -5.86 -22.45 4.80
N MET A 58 -5.73 -21.61 5.83
CA MET A 58 -5.34 -22.08 7.16
C MET A 58 -6.59 -22.36 8.02
N PRO A 59 -6.65 -23.48 8.75
CA PRO A 59 -7.69 -23.68 9.73
C PRO A 59 -7.54 -22.61 10.83
N ALA A 60 -8.65 -21.97 11.19
CA ALA A 60 -8.69 -21.03 12.29
C ALA A 60 -9.35 -21.68 13.51
N ASP A 61 -8.98 -21.23 14.70
CA ASP A 61 -9.69 -21.58 15.93
C ASP A 61 -11.04 -20.86 16.02
N GLU A 62 -11.79 -21.13 17.09
CA GLU A 62 -13.11 -20.51 17.32
C GLU A 62 -13.05 -18.98 17.45
N THR A 63 -11.86 -18.40 17.66
CA THR A 63 -11.61 -16.96 17.74
C THR A 63 -11.13 -16.35 16.42
N GLY A 64 -11.00 -17.15 15.37
CA GLY A 64 -10.52 -16.73 14.06
C GLY A 64 -9.00 -16.57 13.97
N VAL A 65 -8.25 -17.04 14.99
CA VAL A 65 -6.79 -17.05 14.97
C VAL A 65 -6.34 -18.28 14.18
N PRO A 66 -5.46 -18.12 13.17
CA PRO A 66 -4.91 -19.26 12.45
C PRO A 66 -4.25 -20.24 13.41
N LEU A 67 -4.64 -21.51 13.35
CA LEU A 67 -3.99 -22.60 14.07
C LEU A 67 -2.62 -22.80 13.42
N MET A 68 -1.64 -22.04 13.89
CA MET A 68 -0.24 -22.25 13.52
C MET A 68 0.23 -23.59 14.11
N PRO A 69 1.04 -24.39 13.38
CA PRO A 69 1.91 -25.36 14.02
C PRO A 69 3.01 -24.66 14.84
#